data_AF-A0A7W1Z4V5-F1
#
_entry.id   AF-A0A7W1Z4V5-F1
#
_cell.length_a   1.000
_cell.length_b   1.000
_cell.length_c   1.000
_cell.angle_alpha   90.00
_cell.angle_beta   90.00
_cell.angle_gamma   90.00
#
_symmetry.space_group_name_H-M   'P 1'
#
loop_
_entity.id
_entity.type
_entity.pdbx_description
1 polymer ?
#
loop_
_entity_poly.entity_id
_entity_poly.type
_entity_poly.pdbx_seq_one_letter_code
_entity_poly.pdbx_strand_id
1 'polypeptide(L)'
;IKNRLDPSKSIAGGARYLSYLQKRVPDNIRMPDRMFIALAAYNVGMGHINDARLLAERLGKNSDQWEDLKTILPLLAHKEYYQDLPHRYARGWEPVKYVKRIRAYRNILQQVMKREAKMSQVDI
;
A
#
# COMPACT_ATOMS: atom_id res chain seq x y z
N ILE A 1 -6.41 18.03 -14.04
CA ILE A 1 -5.05 17.64 -14.50
C ILE A 1 -5.03 17.76 -16.01
N LYS A 2 -4.22 18.67 -16.60
CA LYS A 2 -4.26 18.97 -18.06
C LYS A 2 -3.33 18.09 -18.92
N ASN A 3 -2.35 17.38 -18.35
CA ASN A 3 -1.52 16.40 -19.07
C ASN A 3 -0.96 15.33 -18.10
N ARG A 4 -1.24 14.05 -18.35
CA ARG A 4 -0.75 12.90 -17.53
C ARG A 4 0.62 12.39 -17.95
N LEU A 5 1.13 12.83 -19.10
CA LEU A 5 2.40 12.39 -19.67
C LEU A 5 3.59 13.27 -19.25
N ASP A 6 3.34 14.39 -18.59
CA ASP A 6 4.39 15.23 -17.97
C ASP A 6 4.97 14.49 -16.74
N PRO A 7 6.25 14.08 -16.76
CA PRO A 7 6.82 13.26 -15.68
C PRO A 7 6.80 13.98 -14.33
N SER A 8 7.19 15.25 -14.28
CA SER A 8 7.26 16.04 -13.06
C SER A 8 5.88 16.22 -12.43
N LYS A 9 4.87 16.55 -13.24
CA LYS A 9 3.48 16.66 -12.76
C LYS A 9 2.89 15.32 -12.34
N SER A 10 3.23 14.24 -13.05
CA SER A 10 2.78 12.88 -12.72
C SER A 10 3.35 12.42 -11.37
N ILE A 11 4.65 12.60 -11.16
CA ILE A 11 5.34 12.28 -9.89
C ILE A 11 4.73 13.08 -8.74
N ALA A 12 4.59 14.40 -8.89
CA ALA A 12 4.01 15.25 -7.85
C ALA A 12 2.55 14.90 -7.55
N GLY A 13 1.74 14.62 -8.58
CA GLY A 13 0.35 14.19 -8.43
C GLY A 13 0.22 12.86 -7.70
N GLY A 14 1.02 11.86 -8.09
CA GLY A 14 1.04 10.54 -7.45
C GLY A 14 1.48 10.62 -5.98
N ALA A 15 2.53 11.39 -5.68
CA ALA A 15 2.99 11.60 -4.30
C ALA A 15 1.93 12.27 -3.43
N ARG A 16 1.24 13.29 -3.95
CA ARG A 16 0.10 13.94 -3.25
C ARG A 16 -1.03 12.96 -3.01
N TYR A 17 -1.36 12.13 -4.00
CA TYR A 17 -2.44 11.14 -3.85
C TYR A 17 -2.08 10.05 -2.82
N LEU A 18 -0.83 9.56 -2.80
CA LEU A 18 -0.36 8.64 -1.78
C LEU A 18 -0.40 9.27 -0.38
N SER A 19 0.06 10.52 -0.23
CA SER A 19 -0.03 11.25 1.05
C SER A 19 -1.48 11.43 1.50
N TYR A 20 -2.39 11.73 0.59
CA TYR A 20 -3.83 11.79 0.86
C TYR A 20 -4.37 10.45 1.36
N LEU A 21 -4.01 9.33 0.72
CA LEU A 21 -4.44 7.99 1.17
C LEU A 21 -3.86 7.65 2.53
N GLN A 22 -2.60 8.00 2.81
CA GLN A 22 -1.97 7.77 4.11
C GLN A 22 -2.70 8.49 5.25
N LYS A 23 -3.21 9.71 5.01
CA LYS A 23 -4.02 10.47 5.97
C LYS A 23 -5.40 9.87 6.20
N ARG A 24 -5.91 9.07 5.27
CA ARG A 24 -7.20 8.36 5.41
C ARG A 24 -7.08 7.04 6.17
N VAL A 25 -5.87 6.54 6.37
CA VAL A 25 -5.64 5.37 7.24
C VAL A 25 -5.85 5.81 8.70
N PRO A 26 -6.60 5.03 9.52
CA PRO A 26 -6.90 5.38 10.91
C PRO A 26 -5.67 5.74 11.75
N ASP A 27 -5.86 6.65 12.70
CA ASP A 27 -4.74 7.28 13.38
C ASP A 27 -3.99 6.39 14.38
N ASN A 28 -4.65 5.35 14.87
CA ASN A 28 -4.07 4.32 15.71
C ASN A 28 -3.07 3.43 14.96
N ILE A 29 -3.20 3.29 13.64
CA ILE A 29 -2.27 2.49 12.83
C ILE A 29 -0.93 3.23 12.70
N ARG A 30 0.13 2.63 13.20
CA ARG A 30 1.48 3.20 13.21
C ARG A 30 2.27 2.80 11.97
N MET A 31 3.42 3.46 11.78
CA MET A 31 4.41 3.01 10.80
C MET A 31 5.06 1.71 11.29
N PRO A 32 5.38 0.75 10.40
CA PRO A 32 5.32 0.86 8.94
C PRO A 32 3.96 0.48 8.31
N ASP A 33 3.06 -0.16 9.04
CA ASP A 33 1.78 -0.69 8.53
C ASP A 33 0.94 0.39 7.84
N ARG A 34 0.88 1.59 8.42
CA ARG A 34 0.18 2.74 7.82
C ARG A 34 0.60 2.99 6.38
N MET A 35 1.90 2.93 6.09
CA MET A 35 2.41 3.13 4.73
C MET A 35 2.04 1.97 3.82
N PHE A 36 2.09 0.74 4.30
CA PHE A 36 1.75 -0.44 3.50
C PHE A 36 0.27 -0.48 3.15
N ILE A 37 -0.60 -0.14 4.09
CA ILE A 37 -2.03 0.01 3.88
C ILE A 37 -2.31 1.13 2.88
N ALA A 38 -1.64 2.29 2.99
CA ALA A 38 -1.79 3.38 2.03
C ALA A 38 -1.33 3.00 0.61
N LEU A 39 -0.24 2.25 0.47
CA LEU A 39 0.23 1.72 -0.81
C LEU A 39 -0.75 0.69 -1.39
N ALA A 40 -1.31 -0.18 -0.57
CA ALA A 40 -2.36 -1.10 -0.99
C ALA A 40 -3.60 -0.33 -1.47
N ALA A 41 -4.04 0.68 -0.72
CA ALA A 41 -5.14 1.58 -1.10
C ALA A 41 -4.87 2.35 -2.39
N TYR A 42 -3.61 2.69 -2.68
CA TYR A 42 -3.23 3.32 -3.94
C TYR A 42 -3.50 2.40 -5.14
N ASN A 43 -3.32 1.09 -4.95
CA ASN A 43 -3.52 0.09 -6.00
C ASN A 43 -4.97 -0.40 -6.13
N VAL A 44 -5.62 -0.73 -5.01
CA VAL A 44 -6.96 -1.34 -5.01
C VAL A 44 -8.06 -0.38 -4.57
N GLY A 45 -7.72 0.81 -4.07
CA GLY A 45 -8.69 1.77 -3.52
C GLY A 45 -8.98 1.55 -2.03
N MET A 46 -9.32 2.64 -1.34
CA MET A 46 -9.57 2.62 0.12
C MET A 46 -10.83 1.84 0.51
N GLY A 47 -11.82 1.74 -0.39
CA GLY A 47 -13.04 0.96 -0.15
C GLY A 47 -12.74 -0.51 0.10
N HIS A 48 -11.97 -1.14 -0.78
CA HIS A 48 -11.57 -2.55 -0.62
C HIS A 48 -10.60 -2.79 0.54
N ILE A 49 -9.84 -1.77 0.96
CA ILE A 49 -9.06 -1.85 2.21
C ILE A 49 -10.00 -1.92 3.41
N ASN A 50 -11.04 -1.09 3.46
CA ASN A 50 -12.04 -1.15 4.54
C ASN A 50 -12.79 -2.48 4.54
N ASP A 51 -13.12 -3.01 3.38
CA ASP A 51 -13.70 -4.36 3.25
C ASP A 51 -12.76 -5.44 3.80
N ALA A 52 -11.45 -5.37 3.49
CA ALA A 52 -10.46 -6.28 4.04
C ALA A 52 -10.31 -6.14 5.56
N ARG A 53 -10.40 -4.92 6.10
CA ARG A 53 -10.36 -4.67 7.55
C ARG A 53 -11.58 -5.25 8.27
N LEU A 54 -12.77 -5.04 7.71
CA LEU A 54 -14.01 -5.63 8.21
C LEU A 54 -13.95 -7.17 8.16
N LEU A 55 -13.45 -7.74 7.06
CA LEU A 55 -13.31 -9.18 6.94
C LEU A 55 -12.25 -9.73 7.91
N ALA A 56 -11.16 -9.01 8.16
CA ALA A 56 -10.16 -9.38 9.16
C ALA A 56 -10.78 -9.50 10.55
N GLU A 57 -11.58 -8.51 10.98
CA GLU A 57 -12.31 -8.55 12.24
C GLU A 57 -13.27 -9.75 12.33
N ARG A 58 -14.04 -10.01 11.27
CA ARG A 58 -14.94 -11.18 11.18
C ARG A 58 -14.21 -12.52 11.33
N LEU A 59 -12.96 -12.58 10.88
CA LEU A 59 -12.12 -13.78 10.92
C LEU A 59 -11.16 -13.82 12.14
N GLY A 60 -11.35 -12.92 13.12
CA GLY A 60 -10.52 -12.89 14.33
C GLY A 60 -9.06 -12.48 14.07
N LYS A 61 -8.80 -11.74 12.99
CA LYS A 61 -7.51 -11.19 12.62
C LYS A 61 -7.40 -9.71 13.00
N ASN A 62 -6.18 -9.21 13.08
CA ASN A 62 -5.92 -7.82 13.39
C ASN A 62 -6.13 -6.94 12.14
N SER A 63 -7.16 -6.11 12.14
CA SER A 63 -7.50 -5.20 11.04
C SER A 63 -6.57 -3.99 10.91
N ASP A 64 -5.61 -3.82 11.82
CA ASP A 64 -4.65 -2.71 11.84
C ASP A 64 -3.23 -3.15 11.46
N GLN A 65 -2.98 -4.45 11.30
CA GLN A 65 -1.68 -5.00 10.92
C GLN A 65 -1.64 -5.40 9.46
N TRP A 66 -0.65 -4.91 8.72
CA TRP A 66 -0.44 -5.28 7.32
C TRP A 66 -0.19 -6.78 7.14
N GLU A 67 0.47 -7.41 8.11
CA GLU A 67 0.77 -8.83 8.09
C GLU A 67 -0.48 -9.72 8.07
N ASP A 68 -1.55 -9.30 8.75
CA ASP A 68 -2.85 -9.96 8.67
C ASP A 68 -3.61 -9.53 7.42
N LEU A 69 -3.70 -8.23 7.14
CA LEU A 69 -4.44 -7.71 5.98
C LEU A 69 -3.96 -8.26 4.64
N LYS A 70 -2.65 -8.51 4.48
CA LYS A 70 -2.12 -9.11 3.24
C LYS A 70 -2.60 -10.56 3.02
N THR A 71 -3.01 -11.26 4.08
CA THR A 71 -3.61 -12.60 3.98
C THR A 71 -5.10 -12.54 3.69
N ILE A 72 -5.77 -11.48 4.16
CA ILE A 72 -7.20 -11.26 3.97
C ILE A 72 -7.54 -10.70 2.59
N LEU A 73 -6.72 -9.78 2.06
CA LEU A 73 -6.99 -9.13 0.78
C LEU A 73 -7.31 -10.12 -0.36
N PRO A 74 -6.53 -11.20 -0.59
CA PRO A 74 -6.86 -12.19 -1.62
C PRO A 74 -8.23 -12.85 -1.47
N LEU A 75 -8.75 -12.99 -0.24
CA LEU A 75 -10.07 -13.58 0.03
C LEU A 75 -11.21 -12.77 -0.60
N LEU A 76 -11.02 -11.47 -0.83
CA LEU A 76 -11.99 -10.60 -1.49
C LEU A 76 -12.27 -10.99 -2.96
N ALA A 77 -11.51 -11.91 -3.53
CA ALA A 77 -11.78 -12.45 -4.87
C ALA A 77 -12.74 -13.64 -4.85
N HIS A 78 -13.00 -14.23 -3.67
CA HIS A 78 -13.82 -15.42 -3.52
C HIS A 78 -15.21 -15.05 -3.02
N LYS A 79 -16.23 -15.60 -3.68
CA LYS A 79 -17.63 -15.18 -3.54
C LYS A 79 -18.14 -15.34 -2.10
N GLU A 80 -17.75 -16.41 -1.44
CA GLU A 80 -18.10 -16.71 -0.06
C GLU A 80 -17.66 -15.63 0.95
N TYR A 81 -16.67 -14.79 0.62
CA TYR A 81 -16.20 -13.72 1.51
C TYR A 81 -16.71 -12.34 1.14
N TYR A 82 -16.86 -12.01 -0.15
CA TYR A 82 -17.14 -10.63 -0.56
C TYR A 82 -18.62 -10.28 -0.66
N GLN A 83 -19.53 -11.25 -0.70
CA GLN A 83 -20.94 -11.01 -1.01
C GLN A 83 -21.61 -10.00 -0.07
N ASP A 84 -21.26 -10.06 1.21
CA ASP A 84 -21.83 -9.21 2.27
C ASP A 84 -20.89 -8.06 2.66
N LEU A 85 -19.93 -7.73 1.79
CA LEU A 85 -19.02 -6.59 1.96
C LEU A 85 -19.49 -5.39 1.12
N PRO A 86 -19.31 -4.14 1.61
CA PRO A 86 -19.80 -2.94 0.93
C PRO A 86 -19.31 -2.76 -0.51
N HIS A 87 -18.02 -3.00 -0.78
CA HIS A 87 -17.41 -2.80 -2.10
C HIS A 87 -17.26 -4.11 -2.88
N ARG A 88 -17.54 -5.26 -2.25
CA ARG A 88 -17.62 -6.58 -2.87
C ARG A 88 -16.28 -7.01 -3.51
N TYR A 89 -16.36 -7.72 -4.64
CA TYR A 89 -15.25 -8.36 -5.32
C TYR A 89 -14.07 -7.42 -5.54
N ALA A 90 -12.86 -7.89 -5.21
CA ALA A 90 -11.61 -7.25 -5.57
C ALA A 90 -10.54 -8.28 -5.93
N ARG A 91 -9.63 -7.93 -6.86
CA ARG A 91 -8.41 -8.71 -7.14
C ARG A 91 -7.36 -8.49 -6.06
N GLY A 92 -7.66 -8.90 -4.82
CA GLY A 92 -6.87 -8.52 -3.64
C GLY A 92 -5.45 -9.09 -3.58
N TRP A 93 -5.06 -10.03 -4.45
CA TRP A 93 -3.65 -10.41 -4.60
C TRP A 93 -2.79 -9.32 -5.28
N GLU A 94 -3.38 -8.44 -6.09
CA GLU A 94 -2.67 -7.36 -6.79
C GLU A 94 -2.06 -6.34 -5.82
N PRO A 95 -2.78 -5.77 -4.84
CA PRO A 95 -2.21 -4.82 -3.88
C PRO A 95 -1.11 -5.46 -3.02
N VAL A 96 -1.24 -6.74 -2.66
CA VAL A 96 -0.20 -7.47 -1.91
C VAL A 96 1.10 -7.55 -2.72
N LYS A 97 1.01 -7.94 -4.00
CA LYS A 97 2.15 -7.97 -4.91
C LYS A 97 2.74 -6.57 -5.13
N TYR A 98 1.88 -5.56 -5.26
CA TYR A 98 2.27 -4.16 -5.46
C TYR A 98 3.10 -3.63 -4.27
N VAL A 99 2.62 -3.80 -3.03
CA VAL A 99 3.33 -3.40 -1.82
C VAL A 99 4.67 -4.11 -1.70
N LYS A 100 4.71 -5.43 -1.96
CA LYS A 100 5.96 -6.21 -1.95
C LYS A 100 6.98 -5.64 -2.93
N ARG A 101 6.57 -5.33 -4.16
CA ARG A 101 7.46 -4.76 -5.20
C ARG A 101 8.00 -3.39 -4.81
N ILE A 102 7.16 -2.48 -4.33
CA ILE A 102 7.59 -1.13 -3.92
C ILE A 102 8.62 -1.21 -2.78
N ARG A 103 8.38 -2.07 -1.79
CA ARG A 103 9.35 -2.29 -0.70
C ARG A 103 10.69 -2.80 -1.22
N ALA A 104 10.67 -3.75 -2.17
CA ALA A 104 11.89 -4.26 -2.80
C ALA A 104 12.64 -3.14 -3.54
N TYR A 105 11.97 -2.34 -4.37
CA TYR A 105 12.59 -1.22 -5.07
C TYR A 105 13.16 -0.17 -4.10
N ARG A 106 12.41 0.19 -3.04
CA ARG A 106 12.89 1.12 -2.00
C ARG A 106 14.16 0.58 -1.34
N ASN A 107 14.22 -0.70 -1.01
CA ASN A 107 15.39 -1.31 -0.38
C ASN A 107 16.61 -1.28 -1.31
N ILE A 108 16.42 -1.50 -2.61
CA ILE A 108 17.50 -1.40 -3.62
C ILE A 108 17.99 0.04 -3.69
N LEU A 109 17.09 1.02 -3.83
CA LEU A 109 17.45 2.44 -3.90
C LEU A 109 18.22 2.89 -2.64
N GLN A 110 17.78 2.47 -1.45
CA GLN A 110 18.49 2.78 -0.21
C GLN A 110 19.90 2.17 -0.15
N GLN A 111 20.10 0.98 -0.70
CA GLN A 111 21.43 0.37 -0.77
C GLN A 111 22.34 1.11 -1.74
N VAL A 112 21.83 1.48 -2.92
CA VAL A 112 22.58 2.27 -3.92
C VAL A 112 23.00 3.60 -3.33
N MET A 113 22.07 4.36 -2.76
CA MET A 113 22.36 5.65 -2.13
C MET A 113 23.40 5.55 -1.00
N LYS A 114 23.34 4.49 -0.18
CA LYS A 114 24.34 4.24 0.88
C LYS A 114 25.72 3.95 0.31
N ARG A 115 25.81 3.23 -0.82
CA ARG A 115 27.09 2.93 -1.48
C ARG A 115 27.70 4.19 -2.08
N GLU A 116 26.90 5.00 -2.78
CA GLU A 116 27.31 6.28 -3.35
C GLU A 116 27.83 7.23 -2.27
N ALA A 117 27.06 7.40 -1.18
CA ALA A 117 27.48 8.24 -0.06
C ALA A 117 28.80 7.79 0.59
N LYS A 118 29.04 6.48 0.67
CA LYS A 118 30.29 5.92 1.20
C LYS A 118 31.47 6.16 0.26
N MET A 119 31.28 6.06 -1.05
CA MET A 119 32.34 6.35 -2.03
C MET A 119 32.74 7.83 -1.99
N SER A 120 31.76 8.74 -1.97
CA SER A 120 32.03 10.18 -1.90
C SER A 120 32.71 10.65 -0.61
N GLN A 121 32.67 9.86 0.47
CA GLN A 121 33.40 10.12 1.71
C GLN A 121 34.83 9.58 1.71
N VAL A 122 35.16 8.65 0.82
CA VAL A 122 36.49 8.04 0.70
C VAL A 122 37.37 8.81 -0.28
N ASP A 123 36.77 9.57 -1.19
CA ASP A 123 37.47 10.42 -2.18
C ASP A 123 37.83 11.83 -1.63
N ILE A 124 37.80 12.05 -0.31
CA ILE A 124 38.19 13.30 0.39
C ILE A 124 39.36 13.03 1.34
#